data_AF-A0AA91CAR3-F1
#
_entry.id   AF-A0AA91CAR3-F1
#
_cell.length_a   1.000
_cell.length_b   1.000
_cell.length_c   1.000
_cell.angle_alpha   90.00
_cell.angle_beta   90.00
_cell.angle_gamma   90.00
#
_symmetry.space_group_name_H-M   'P 1'
#
loop_
_entity.id
_entity.type
_entity.pdbx_description
1 polymer ?
#
loop_
_entity_poly.entity_id
_entity_poly.type
_entity_poly.pdbx_seq_one_letter_code
_entity_poly.pdbx_strand_id
1 'polypeptide(L)' 'MIARENIEKGHSIGLEQGLVQGQKLERITLIKNMMESLQCSMQRAMDVLKLTADERKDVEEYYKS' A
#
# COMPACT_ATOMS: atom_id res chain seq x y z
N MET A 1 -28.67 11.14 -19.38
CA MET A 1 -27.29 11.64 -19.18
C MET A 1 -26.65 11.09 -17.90
N ILE A 2 -27.36 11.09 -16.76
CA ILE A 2 -26.88 10.63 -15.44
C ILE A 2 -26.28 9.20 -15.42
N ALA A 3 -26.86 8.25 -16.17
CA ALA A 3 -26.37 6.87 -16.18
C ALA A 3 -24.92 6.74 -16.70
N ARG A 4 -24.57 7.52 -17.73
CA ARG A 4 -23.21 7.51 -18.31
C ARG A 4 -22.19 8.14 -17.35
N GLU A 5 -22.55 9.28 -16.76
CA GLU A 5 -21.70 9.96 -15.76
C GLU A 5 -21.45 9.07 -14.54
N ASN A 6 -22.45 8.31 -14.09
CA ASN A 6 -22.28 7.38 -12.97
C ASN A 6 -21.36 6.19 -13.31
N ILE A 7 -21.43 5.67 -14.54
CA ILE A 7 -20.51 4.61 -15.00
C ILE A 7 -19.09 5.15 -15.11
N GLU A 8 -18.89 6.33 -15.70
CA GLU A 8 -17.57 6.95 -15.84
C GLU A 8 -16.95 7.28 -14.46
N LYS A 9 -17.76 7.77 -13.51
CA LYS A 9 -17.34 7.96 -12.11
C LYS A 9 -16.97 6.65 -11.44
N GLY A 10 -17.80 5.62 -11.57
CA GLY A 10 -17.53 4.30 -10.99
C GLY A 10 -16.24 3.69 -11.55
N HIS A 11 -16.00 3.81 -12.85
CA HIS A 11 -14.77 3.36 -13.48
C HIS A 11 -13.54 4.11 -12.97
N SER A 12 -13.63 5.44 -12.85
CA SER A 12 -12.54 6.28 -12.35
C SER A 12 -12.19 5.94 -10.91
N ILE A 13 -13.20 5.78 -10.04
CA ILE A 13 -13.01 5.37 -8.63
C ILE A 13 -12.38 3.98 -8.56
N GLY A 14 -12.86 3.02 -9.34
CA GLY A 14 -12.32 1.66 -9.35
C GLY A 14 -10.85 1.62 -9.82
N LEU A 15 -10.50 2.41 -10.84
CA LEU A 15 -9.13 2.53 -11.33
C LEU A 15 -8.22 3.15 -10.26
N GLU A 16 -8.65 4.24 -9.62
CA GLU A 16 -7.90 4.91 -8.57
C GLU A 16 -7.66 3.97 -7.38
N GLN A 17 -8.70 3.28 -6.91
CA GLN A 17 -8.58 2.30 -5.82
C GLN A 17 -7.61 1.17 -6.16
N GLY A 18 -7.71 0.61 -7.37
CA GLY A 18 -6.80 -0.44 -7.83
C GLY A 18 -5.35 0.03 -7.90
N LEU A 19 -5.12 1.25 -8.38
CA LEU A 19 -3.77 1.83 -8.46
C LEU A 19 -3.18 2.06 -7.06
N VAL A 20 -3.95 2.65 -6.14
CA VAL A 20 -3.53 2.89 -4.75
C VAL A 20 -3.22 1.57 -4.05
N GLN A 21 -4.06 0.54 -4.21
CA GLN A 21 -3.82 -0.78 -3.63
C GLN A 21 -2.57 -1.45 -4.23
N GLY A 22 -2.36 -1.34 -5.54
CA GLY A 22 -1.16 -1.86 -6.21
C GLY A 22 0.12 -1.22 -5.68
N GLN A 23 0.14 0.11 -5.56
CA GLN A 23 1.27 0.86 -5.00
C GLN A 23 1.55 0.48 -3.54
N LYS A 24 0.51 0.29 -2.73
CA LYS A 24 0.63 -0.21 -1.34
C LYS A 24 1.33 -1.57 -1.29
N LEU A 25 0.91 -2.52 -2.12
CA LEU A 25 1.49 -3.88 -2.16
C LEU A 25 2.93 -3.89 -2.67
N GLU A 26 3.25 -3.06 -3.67
CA GLU A 26 4.62 -2.92 -4.18
C GLU A 26 5.56 -2.38 -3.09
N ARG A 27 5.14 -1.32 -2.38
CA ARG A 27 5.90 -0.75 -1.26
C ARG A 27 6.15 -1.80 -0.17
N ILE A 28 5.13 -2.56 0.23
CA ILE A 28 5.28 -3.62 1.25
C ILE A 28 6.26 -4.70 0.79
N THR A 29 6.21 -5.09 -0.49
CA THR A 29 7.14 -6.07 -1.07
C THR A 29 8.59 -5.56 -1.00
N LEU A 30 8.82 -4.28 -1.33
CA LEU A 30 10.15 -3.67 -1.22
C LEU A 30 10.63 -3.60 0.23
N ILE A 31 9.75 -3.26 1.17
CA ILE A 31 10.07 -3.27 2.61
C ILE A 31 10.49 -4.67 3.06
N LYS A 32 9.74 -5.71 2.65
CA LYS A 32 10.07 -7.11 2.94
C LYS A 32 11.46 -7.48 2.41
N ASN A 33 11.73 -7.18 1.14
CA ASN A 33 13.03 -7.48 0.52
C ASN A 33 14.17 -6.78 1.24
N MET A 34 13.98 -5.53 1.67
CA MET A 34 14.96 -4.79 2.47
C MET A 34 15.18 -5.44 3.84
N MET A 35 14.10 -5.83 4.54
CA MET A 35 14.19 -6.52 5.83
C MET A 35 14.99 -7.82 5.72
N GLU A 36 14.72 -8.61 4.69
CA GLU A 36 15.44 -9.86 4.41
C GLU A 36 16.91 -9.58 4.06
N SER A 37 17.19 -8.60 3.19
CA SER A 37 18.56 -8.29 2.76
C SER A 37 19.41 -7.73 3.89
N LEU A 38 18.82 -6.91 4.76
CA LEU A 38 19.51 -6.26 5.87
C LEU A 38 19.38 -7.01 7.21
N GLN A 39 18.69 -8.16 7.20
CA GLN A 39 18.43 -8.98 8.39
C GLN A 39 17.89 -8.14 9.55
N CYS A 40 16.91 -7.27 9.28
CA CYS A 40 16.38 -6.32 10.25
C CYS A 40 14.90 -6.56 10.55
N SER A 41 14.47 -6.15 11.75
CA SER A 41 13.07 -6.27 12.15
C SER A 41 12.18 -5.32 11.34
N MET A 42 10.89 -5.65 11.26
CA MET A 42 9.88 -4.79 10.63
C MET A 42 9.89 -3.39 11.25
N GLN A 43 9.91 -3.30 12.58
CA GLN A 43 9.95 -2.02 13.28
C GLN A 43 11.16 -1.17 12.85
N ARG A 44 12.34 -1.80 12.77
CA ARG A 44 13.56 -1.13 12.31
C ARG A 44 13.47 -0.69 10.86
N ALA A 45 12.91 -1.51 9.98
CA ALA A 45 12.67 -1.13 8.59
C ALA A 45 11.73 0.07 8.47
N MET A 46 10.63 0.10 9.23
CA MET A 46 9.68 1.21 9.25
C MET A 46 10.31 2.52 9.76
N ASP A 47 11.18 2.43 10.77
CA ASP A 47 11.90 3.58 11.31
C ASP A 47 12.96 4.10 10.33
N VAL A 48 13.72 3.21 9.68
CA VAL A 48 14.75 3.56 8.68
C VAL A 48 14.12 4.24 7.47
N LEU A 49 13.00 3.71 6.97
CA LEU A 49 12.27 4.28 5.83
C LEU A 49 11.41 5.48 6.22
N LYS A 50 11.34 5.82 7.52
CA LYS A 50 10.55 6.93 8.05
C LYS A 50 9.09 6.87 7.63
N LEU A 51 8.51 5.67 7.66
CA LEU A 51 7.12 5.47 7.28
C LEU A 51 6.18 6.31 8.16
N THR A 52 5.18 6.89 7.50
CA THR A 52 4.06 7.57 8.15
C THR A 52 3.20 6.59 8.95
N ALA A 53 2.32 7.11 9.81
CA ALA A 53 1.42 6.27 10.60
C ALA A 53 0.51 5.38 9.71
N ASP A 54 0.02 5.93 8.60
CA ASP A 54 -0.83 5.20 7.65
C ASP A 54 -0.04 4.10 6.94
N GLU A 55 1.18 4.38 6.49
CA GLU A 55 2.05 3.38 5.86
C GLU A 55 2.48 2.28 6.84
N ARG A 56 2.68 2.60 8.12
CA ARG A 56 2.95 1.59 9.15
C ARG A 56 1.74 0.69 9.35
N LYS A 57 0.54 1.27 9.42
CA LYS A 57 -0.71 0.51 9.52
C LYS A 57 -0.88 -0.42 8.32
N ASP A 58 -0.59 0.05 7.12
CA ASP A 58 -0.62 -0.74 5.88
C ASP A 58 0.27 -1.99 5.96
N VAL A 59 1.51 -1.82 6.45
CA VAL A 59 2.47 -2.92 6.63
C VAL A 59 1.94 -3.87 7.71
N GLU A 60 1.54 -3.36 8.87
CA GLU A 60 1.03 -4.20 9.96
C GLU A 60 -0.20 -5.03 9.55
N GLU A 61 -1.15 -4.45 8.83
CA GLU A 61 -2.34 -5.15 8.34
C GLU A 61 -1.97 -6.31 7.40
N TYR A 62 -0.97 -6.11 6.53
CA TYR A 62 -0.50 -7.13 5.60
C TYR A 62 0.09 -8.35 6.33
N TYR A 63 0.80 -8.15 7.43
CA TYR A 63 1.43 -9.23 8.21
C TYR A 63 0.53 -9.83 9.31
N LYS A 64 -0.62 -9.23 9.61
CA LYS A 64 -1.64 -9.77 10.52
C LYS A 64 -2.54 -10.81 9.85
N SER A 65 -2.55 -10.86 8.51
CA SER A 65 -3.28 -11.82 7.68
C SER A 65 -2.44 -13.07 7.42
#